data_AF-A0A953L484-F1
#
_entry.id   AF-A0A953L484-F1
#
_cell.length_a   1.000
_cell.length_b   1.000
_cell.length_c   1.000
_cell.angle_alpha   90.00
_cell.angle_beta   90.00
_cell.angle_gamma   90.00
#
_symmetry.space_group_name_H-M   'P 1'
#
loop_
_entity.id
_entity.type
_entity.pdbx_description
1 polymer ?
#
loop_
_entity_poly.entity_id
_entity_poly.type
_entity_poly.pdbx_seq_one_letter_code
_entity_poly.pdbx_strand_id
1 'polypeptide(L)'
;MKPTIAAVALVAVLGLAACDQIATGRELPPPPAPPAPPSPDLPMTAAKARLIMGPLSNTCRELATLKYDMHACELKQGKPASEEALRTELRDLRWNLDKLTADESSAQCAARTNELRNTPKPRACW
;
A
#
# COMPACT_ATOMS: atom_id res chain seq x y z
N MET A 1 -19.32 4.23 63.48
CA MET A 1 -20.69 4.75 63.48
C MET A 1 -20.84 5.72 62.33
N LYS A 2 -21.84 5.54 61.45
CA LYS A 2 -22.40 6.60 60.59
C LYS A 2 -23.51 7.32 61.38
N PRO A 3 -23.75 8.62 61.14
CA PRO A 3 -24.92 9.03 60.34
C PRO A 3 -24.60 10.16 59.32
N THR A 4 -25.11 10.13 58.08
CA THR A 4 -26.39 10.70 57.57
C THR A 4 -26.27 12.20 57.23
N ILE A 5 -25.95 12.56 55.98
CA ILE A 5 -26.81 13.00 54.85
C ILE A 5 -27.54 14.35 55.07
N ALA A 6 -27.23 15.36 54.23
CA ALA A 6 -28.21 16.09 53.40
C ALA A 6 -27.50 17.05 52.43
N ALA A 7 -27.93 17.01 51.17
CA ALA A 7 -27.42 17.77 50.03
C ALA A 7 -28.22 19.07 49.81
N VAL A 8 -27.60 20.08 49.20
CA VAL A 8 -28.29 21.02 48.28
C VAL A 8 -27.36 21.34 47.11
N ALA A 9 -27.91 21.16 45.91
CA ALA A 9 -27.29 21.31 44.61
C ALA A 9 -27.10 22.76 44.19
N LEU A 10 -26.10 23.02 43.34
CA LEU A 10 -26.26 24.00 42.27
C LEU A 10 -25.38 23.64 41.06
N VAL A 11 -26.13 23.17 40.07
CA VAL A 11 -25.88 22.98 38.65
C VAL A 11 -24.97 24.05 38.03
N ALA A 12 -23.89 23.61 37.40
CA ALA A 12 -23.28 24.29 36.26
C ALA A 12 -23.07 23.27 35.15
N VAL A 13 -24.01 23.30 34.20
CA VAL A 13 -24.04 22.60 32.93
C VAL A 13 -22.90 23.10 32.03
N LEU A 14 -22.38 22.20 31.19
CA LEU A 14 -21.58 22.35 29.94
C LEU A 14 -20.31 21.48 30.01
N GLY A 15 -20.18 20.33 29.35
CA GLY A 15 -21.07 19.65 28.42
C GLY A 15 -20.58 18.20 28.24
N LEU A 16 -21.33 17.26 28.82
CA LEU A 16 -21.23 15.83 28.58
C LEU A 16 -22.66 15.32 28.37
N ALA A 17 -23.21 15.55 27.17
CA ALA A 17 -24.44 14.91 26.72
C ALA A 17 -24.60 15.08 25.20
N ALA A 18 -23.80 14.33 24.44
CA ALA A 18 -24.16 13.85 23.09
C ALA A 18 -23.20 12.71 22.67
N CYS A 19 -22.91 11.80 23.60
CA CYS A 19 -22.39 10.46 23.27
C CYS A 19 -23.55 9.46 23.34
N ASP A 20 -24.69 9.79 22.73
CA ASP A 20 -25.70 8.80 22.39
C ASP A 20 -26.56 9.39 21.26
N GLN A 21 -26.71 8.61 20.19
CA GLN A 21 -27.41 8.93 18.94
C GLN A 21 -26.65 9.70 17.85
N ILE A 22 -25.66 9.04 17.21
CA ILE A 22 -25.78 8.70 15.77
C ILE A 22 -25.22 7.29 15.59
N ALA A 23 -26.01 6.30 16.00
CA ALA A 23 -25.99 4.99 15.40
C ALA A 23 -26.65 5.12 14.01
N THR A 24 -25.88 5.62 13.04
CA THR A 24 -25.98 5.10 11.67
C THR A 24 -24.59 4.60 11.36
N GLY A 25 -24.39 3.29 11.48
CA GLY A 25 -23.19 2.58 11.06
C GLY A 25 -23.00 2.62 9.54
N ARG A 26 -22.96 3.83 8.97
CA ARG A 26 -22.37 4.08 7.67
C ARG A 26 -20.93 4.45 7.94
N GLU A 27 -20.06 3.46 7.81
CA GLU A 27 -18.67 3.69 7.46
C GLU A 27 -18.66 4.78 6.37
N LEU A 28 -18.05 5.92 6.68
CA LEU A 28 -17.81 6.94 5.65
C LEU A 28 -17.14 6.20 4.50
N PRO A 29 -17.68 6.25 3.27
CA PRO A 29 -17.04 5.57 2.16
C PRO A 29 -15.58 6.05 2.12
N PRO A 30 -14.60 5.12 2.00
CA PRO A 30 -13.21 5.52 1.94
C PRO A 30 -13.07 6.60 0.86
N PRO A 31 -12.25 7.64 1.10
CA PRO A 31 -12.07 8.71 0.12
C PRO A 31 -11.79 8.08 -1.26
N PRO A 32 -12.40 8.60 -2.34
CA PRO A 32 -12.26 8.00 -3.65
C PRO A 32 -10.76 7.82 -3.95
N ALA A 33 -10.36 6.57 -4.18
CA ALA A 33 -9.01 6.29 -4.60
C ALA A 33 -8.73 7.15 -5.84
N PRO A 34 -7.58 7.86 -5.89
CA PRO A 34 -7.27 8.72 -7.02
C PRO A 34 -7.35 7.91 -8.31
N PRO A 35 -7.74 8.54 -9.44
CA PRO A 35 -7.85 7.84 -10.70
C PRO A 35 -6.53 7.15 -10.99
N ALA A 36 -6.62 5.84 -11.13
CA ALA A 36 -5.55 5.00 -11.62
C ALA A 36 -4.86 5.66 -12.82
N PRO A 37 -3.56 5.97 -12.78
CA PRO A 37 -2.87 6.29 -14.03
C PRO A 37 -3.09 5.11 -15.00
N PRO A 38 -3.27 5.37 -16.31
CA PRO A 38 -3.52 4.32 -17.29
C PRO A 38 -2.41 3.29 -17.15
N SER A 39 -2.81 2.09 -16.74
CA SER A 39 -1.89 0.99 -16.51
C SER A 39 -1.81 0.18 -17.79
N PRO A 40 -0.61 -0.33 -18.16
CA PRO A 40 -0.50 -1.15 -19.34
C PRO A 40 -1.43 -2.36 -19.26
N ASP A 41 -1.98 -2.72 -20.41
CA ASP A 41 -2.81 -3.91 -20.56
C ASP A 41 -2.00 -5.18 -20.29
N LEU A 42 -2.70 -6.26 -19.99
CA LEU A 42 -2.11 -7.60 -19.92
C LEU A 42 -1.78 -8.12 -21.32
N PRO A 43 -0.88 -9.11 -21.48
CA PRO A 43 -0.09 -9.73 -20.41
C PRO A 43 1.01 -8.82 -19.88
N MET A 44 1.46 -9.07 -18.65
CA MET A 44 2.58 -8.35 -18.06
C MET A 44 3.90 -8.72 -18.74
N THR A 45 4.74 -7.71 -18.93
CA THR A 45 6.12 -7.87 -19.41
C THR A 45 7.06 -6.99 -18.58
N ALA A 46 8.36 -7.27 -18.62
CA ALA A 46 9.37 -6.41 -17.99
C ALA A 46 9.26 -4.95 -18.47
N ALA A 47 9.01 -4.74 -19.76
CA ALA A 47 8.82 -3.40 -20.33
C ALA A 47 7.58 -2.70 -19.74
N LYS A 48 6.45 -3.42 -19.65
CA LYS A 48 5.22 -2.89 -19.04
C LYS A 48 5.39 -2.61 -17.54
N ALA A 49 6.14 -3.46 -16.82
CA ALA A 49 6.48 -3.22 -15.41
C ALA A 49 7.26 -1.92 -15.22
N ARG A 50 8.24 -1.62 -16.08
CA ARG A 50 8.97 -0.35 -16.07
C ARG A 50 8.07 0.84 -16.40
N LEU A 51 7.13 0.68 -17.34
CA LEU A 51 6.18 1.75 -17.70
C LEU A 51 5.27 2.13 -16.53
N ILE A 52 4.87 1.16 -15.70
CA ILE A 52 4.06 1.44 -14.50
C ILE A 52 4.78 2.42 -13.58
N MET A 53 6.10 2.26 -13.38
CA MET A 53 6.92 3.15 -12.54
C MET A 53 7.01 4.58 -13.07
N GLY A 54 6.62 4.83 -14.33
CA GLY A 54 6.47 6.18 -14.86
C GLY A 54 7.77 6.99 -14.75
N PRO A 55 7.72 8.25 -14.26
CA PRO A 55 8.89 9.15 -14.23
C PRO A 55 9.87 8.86 -13.09
N LEU A 56 9.60 7.88 -12.23
CA LEU A 56 10.52 7.49 -11.15
C LEU A 56 11.90 7.08 -11.70
N SER A 57 12.89 7.10 -10.79
CA SER A 57 14.30 6.85 -11.12
C SER A 57 14.53 5.50 -11.82
N ASN A 58 15.65 5.39 -12.53
CA ASN A 58 16.06 4.13 -13.16
C ASN A 58 16.16 2.99 -12.14
N THR A 59 16.59 3.27 -10.91
CA THR A 59 16.61 2.29 -9.82
C THR A 59 15.23 1.72 -9.50
N CYS A 60 14.19 2.55 -9.51
CA CYS A 60 12.82 2.08 -9.32
C CYS A 60 12.31 1.25 -10.51
N ARG A 61 12.73 1.59 -11.73
CA ARG A 61 12.42 0.79 -12.94
C ARG A 61 13.14 -0.55 -12.94
N GLU A 62 14.36 -0.62 -12.42
CA GLU A 62 15.09 -1.87 -12.20
C GLU A 62 14.37 -2.76 -11.17
N LEU A 63 13.92 -2.19 -10.05
CA LEU A 63 13.12 -2.93 -9.07
C LEU A 63 11.86 -3.55 -9.71
N ALA A 64 11.14 -2.79 -10.54
CA ALA A 64 9.95 -3.29 -11.22
C ALA A 64 10.28 -4.44 -12.20
N THR A 65 11.43 -4.36 -12.87
CA THR A 65 11.93 -5.45 -13.73
C THR A 65 12.20 -6.69 -12.89
N LEU A 66 12.91 -6.53 -11.77
CA LEU A 66 13.27 -7.65 -10.90
C LEU A 66 12.03 -8.32 -10.30
N LYS A 67 11.01 -7.55 -9.93
CA LYS A 67 9.72 -8.09 -9.49
C LYS A 67 9.03 -8.89 -10.59
N TYR A 68 9.03 -8.39 -11.83
CA TYR A 68 8.53 -9.15 -12.97
C TYR A 68 9.31 -10.44 -13.20
N ASP A 69 10.64 -10.42 -13.15
CA ASP A 69 11.47 -11.62 -13.35
C ASP A 69 11.18 -12.68 -12.28
N MET A 70 10.96 -12.24 -11.03
CA MET A 70 10.56 -13.15 -9.96
C MET A 70 9.17 -13.76 -10.22
N HIS A 71 8.20 -12.93 -10.58
CA HIS A 71 6.86 -13.37 -10.94
C HIS A 71 6.86 -14.37 -12.11
N ALA A 72 7.62 -14.06 -13.17
CA ALA A 72 7.77 -14.95 -14.33
C ALA A 72 8.39 -16.30 -13.92
N CYS A 73 9.29 -16.31 -12.94
CA CYS A 73 9.80 -17.57 -12.41
C CYS A 73 8.76 -18.35 -11.61
N GLU A 74 7.91 -17.69 -10.83
CA GLU A 74 6.82 -18.36 -10.10
C GLU A 74 5.87 -19.05 -11.08
N LEU A 75 5.50 -18.37 -12.16
CA LEU A 75 4.72 -18.96 -13.24
C LEU A 75 5.40 -20.17 -13.87
N LYS A 76 6.71 -20.10 -14.16
CA LYS A 76 7.49 -21.24 -14.69
C LYS A 76 7.52 -22.44 -13.74
N GLN A 77 7.48 -22.20 -12.43
CA GLN A 77 7.40 -23.25 -11.42
C GLN A 77 5.99 -23.85 -11.27
N GLY A 78 5.00 -23.34 -12.02
CA GLY A 78 3.60 -23.75 -11.89
C GLY A 78 2.93 -23.20 -10.63
N LYS A 79 3.51 -22.18 -9.98
CA LYS A 79 2.84 -21.51 -8.85
C LYS A 79 1.70 -20.64 -9.35
N PRO A 80 0.61 -20.51 -8.57
CA PRO A 80 -0.47 -19.59 -8.90
C PRO A 80 0.01 -18.14 -8.67
N ALA A 81 0.53 -17.52 -9.71
CA ALA A 81 0.90 -16.11 -9.73
C ALA A 81 -0.03 -15.37 -10.70
N SER A 82 -0.57 -14.21 -10.29
CA SER A 82 -1.47 -13.39 -11.12
C SER A 82 -0.74 -12.17 -11.67
N GLU A 83 -0.83 -11.98 -12.99
CA GLU A 83 -0.26 -10.80 -13.65
C GLU A 83 -1.02 -9.52 -13.25
N GLU A 84 -2.33 -9.61 -12.97
CA GLU A 84 -3.13 -8.54 -12.40
C GLU A 84 -2.63 -8.13 -11.01
N ALA A 85 -2.25 -9.11 -10.18
CA ALA A 85 -1.71 -8.86 -8.85
C ALA A 85 -0.34 -8.15 -8.95
N LEU A 86 0.55 -8.61 -9.83
CA LEU A 86 1.83 -7.93 -10.09
C LEU A 86 1.60 -6.49 -10.56
N ARG A 87 0.67 -6.27 -11.51
CA ARG A 87 0.35 -4.94 -11.99
C ARG A 87 -0.15 -4.02 -10.88
N THR A 88 -1.03 -4.53 -10.02
CA THR A 88 -1.57 -3.79 -8.87
C THR A 88 -0.45 -3.44 -7.88
N GLU A 89 0.39 -4.42 -7.52
CA GLU A 89 1.51 -4.21 -6.61
C GLU A 89 2.46 -3.12 -7.11
N LEU A 90 2.81 -3.13 -8.40
CA LEU A 90 3.70 -2.12 -8.99
C LEU A 90 3.07 -0.72 -9.00
N ARG A 91 1.74 -0.62 -9.16
CA ARG A 91 1.04 0.66 -9.08
C ARG A 91 1.02 1.20 -7.66
N ASP A 92 0.74 0.34 -6.68
CA ASP A 92 0.72 0.73 -5.27
C ASP A 92 2.13 1.12 -4.81
N LEU A 93 3.15 0.41 -5.29
CA LEU A 93 4.55 0.77 -5.08
C LEU A 93 4.84 2.17 -5.64
N ARG A 94 4.51 2.43 -6.91
CA ARG A 94 4.68 3.78 -7.49
C ARG A 94 3.93 4.83 -6.69
N TRP A 95 2.66 4.59 -6.38
CA TRP A 95 1.82 5.53 -5.63
C TRP A 95 2.45 5.93 -4.28
N ASN A 96 3.09 4.99 -3.60
CA ASN A 96 3.77 5.27 -2.35
C ASN A 96 5.11 5.98 -2.53
N LEU A 97 5.87 5.65 -3.59
CA LEU A 97 7.13 6.30 -3.90
C LEU A 97 6.96 7.73 -4.42
N ASP A 98 5.88 8.01 -5.16
CA ASP A 98 5.54 9.35 -5.67
C ASP A 98 5.24 10.36 -4.53
N LYS A 99 5.04 9.90 -3.29
CA LYS A 99 4.87 10.75 -2.09
C LYS A 99 6.19 11.19 -1.47
N LEU A 100 7.31 10.60 -1.89
CA LEU A 100 8.64 10.84 -1.35
C LEU A 100 9.41 11.79 -2.27
N THR A 101 10.53 12.31 -1.77
CA THR A 101 11.49 13.01 -2.63
C THR A 101 12.14 12.03 -3.62
N ALA A 102 12.77 12.56 -4.67
CA ALA A 102 13.48 11.75 -5.66
C ALA A 102 14.60 10.90 -5.03
N ASP A 103 15.33 11.45 -4.06
CA ASP A 103 16.42 10.74 -3.39
C ASP A 103 15.89 9.64 -2.45
N GLU A 104 14.85 9.93 -1.67
CA GLU A 104 14.22 8.95 -0.77
C GLU A 104 13.58 7.79 -1.54
N SER A 105 12.83 8.10 -2.61
CA SER A 105 12.23 7.07 -3.46
C SER A 105 13.30 6.19 -4.12
N SER A 106 14.38 6.79 -4.65
CA SER A 106 15.50 6.06 -5.23
C SER A 106 16.19 5.17 -4.18
N ALA A 107 16.43 5.67 -2.97
CA ALA A 107 17.03 4.91 -1.87
C ALA A 107 16.14 3.73 -1.44
N GLN A 108 14.82 3.92 -1.33
CA GLN A 108 13.89 2.83 -1.03
C GLN A 108 13.86 1.78 -2.14
N CYS A 109 13.89 2.19 -3.40
CA CYS A 109 13.97 1.26 -4.53
C CYS A 109 15.29 0.48 -4.53
N ALA A 110 16.41 1.11 -4.20
CA ALA A 110 17.71 0.45 -4.08
C ALA A 110 17.71 -0.58 -2.96
N ALA A 111 17.18 -0.23 -1.78
CA ALA A 111 17.09 -1.13 -0.64
C ALA A 111 16.27 -2.40 -0.97
N ARG A 112 15.07 -2.23 -1.54
CA ARG A 112 14.22 -3.35 -1.97
C ARG A 112 14.84 -4.18 -3.10
N THR A 113 15.57 -3.55 -4.01
CA THR A 113 16.30 -4.27 -5.08
C THR A 113 17.37 -5.17 -4.48
N ASN A 114 18.15 -4.66 -3.52
CA ASN A 114 19.18 -5.43 -2.84
C ASN A 114 18.57 -6.59 -2.05
N GLU A 115 17.46 -6.36 -1.36
CA GLU A 115 16.71 -7.42 -0.66
C GLU A 115 16.26 -8.53 -1.61
N LEU A 116 15.64 -8.19 -2.74
CA LEU A 116 15.20 -9.18 -3.72
C LEU A 116 16.39 -9.93 -4.37
N ARG A 117 17.51 -9.25 -4.64
CA ARG A 117 18.70 -9.90 -5.20
C ARG A 117 19.34 -10.89 -4.23
N ASN A 118 19.26 -10.60 -2.94
CA ASN A 118 19.75 -11.49 -1.88
C ASN A 118 18.74 -12.59 -1.51
N THR A 119 17.52 -12.54 -2.04
CA THR A 119 16.53 -13.59 -1.86
C THR A 119 16.92 -14.81 -2.69
N PRO A 120 17.06 -16.01 -2.09
CA PRO A 120 17.41 -17.22 -2.82
C PRO A 120 16.41 -17.51 -3.95
N LYS A 121 16.90 -17.57 -5.19
CA LYS A 121 16.08 -17.92 -6.34
C LYS A 121 16.03 -19.44 -6.53
N PRO A 122 14.83 -20.04 -6.69
CA PRO A 122 14.69 -21.44 -7.10
C PRO A 122 15.50 -21.75 -8.36
N ARG A 123 15.98 -23.00 -8.50
CA ARG A 123 16.79 -23.43 -9.66
C ARG A 123 16.11 -23.18 -11.01
N ALA A 124 14.78 -23.25 -11.07
CA ALA A 124 13.98 -22.97 -12.26
C ALA A 124 14.02 -21.49 -12.72
N CYS A 125 14.59 -20.59 -11.91
CA CYS A 125 14.69 -19.15 -12.18
C CYS A 125 16.03 -18.71 -12.77
N TRP A 126 16.97 -19.63 -12.97
CA TRP A 126 18.31 -19.37 -13.49
C TRP A 126 18.39 -19.62 -15.00
#